data_AF-A0A9D6W3G6-F1
#
_entry.id   AF-A0A9D6W3G6-F1
#
_cell.length_a   1.000
_cell.length_b   1.000
_cell.length_c   1.000
_cell.angle_alpha   90.00
_cell.angle_beta   90.00
_cell.angle_gamma   90.00
#
_symmetry.space_group_name_H-M   'P 1'
#
loop_
_entity.id
_entity.type
_entity.pdbx_description
1 polymer ?
#
loop_
_entity_poly.entity_id
_entity_poly.type
_entity_poly.pdbx_seq_one_letter_code
_entity_poly.pdbx_strand_id
1 'polypeptide(L)'
;MESEGEEIMPSAGRIRMEERYGAIREGAGTVAVRGKEYSVKQVLAQWMMDVPELWTLDAGELGDDRYWVRVLDADDRYVVVFEFDGNFDIVGEMRVDSLAWEGEAFFTSRTR
;
A
#
# COMPACT_ATOMS: atom_id res chain seq x y z
N MET A 1 -9.73 34.98 15.97
CA MET A 1 -10.68 34.04 15.35
C MET A 1 -9.81 32.87 14.95
N GLU A 2 -9.67 31.93 15.87
CA GLU A 2 -8.92 30.69 15.65
C GLU A 2 -9.77 29.87 14.68
N SER A 3 -9.25 29.62 13.48
CA SER A 3 -9.83 28.62 12.58
C SER A 3 -9.61 27.28 13.25
N GLU A 4 -10.67 26.71 13.83
CA GLU A 4 -10.72 25.31 14.23
C GLU A 4 -10.25 24.49 13.02
N GLY A 5 -9.17 23.72 13.21
CA GLY A 5 -8.64 22.87 12.18
C GLY A 5 -9.75 21.93 11.73
N GLU A 6 -10.15 22.03 10.47
CA GLU A 6 -11.10 21.11 9.86
C GLU A 6 -10.47 19.73 9.91
N GLU A 7 -10.91 18.91 10.87
CA GLU A 7 -10.54 17.51 10.97
C GLU A 7 -11.04 16.84 9.69
N ILE A 8 -10.13 16.66 8.72
CA ILE A 8 -10.47 16.00 7.46
C ILE A 8 -10.73 14.53 7.80
N MET A 9 -12.01 14.20 7.92
CA MET A 9 -12.47 12.82 8.13
C MET A 9 -11.84 11.92 7.07
N PRO A 10 -11.24 10.78 7.46
CA PRO A 10 -10.59 9.88 6.52
C PRO A 10 -11.58 9.44 5.44
N SER A 11 -11.13 9.42 4.18
CA SER A 11 -11.99 9.04 3.07
C SER A 11 -12.51 7.61 3.28
N ALA A 12 -13.72 7.32 2.80
CA ALA A 12 -14.27 5.96 2.88
C ALA A 12 -13.35 4.91 2.22
N GLY A 13 -12.52 5.32 1.25
CA GLY A 13 -11.48 4.48 0.66
C GLY A 13 -10.35 4.18 1.64
N ARG A 14 -9.82 5.20 2.33
CA ARG A 14 -8.79 5.03 3.37
C ARG A 14 -9.29 4.11 4.48
N ILE A 15 -10.48 4.37 5.02
CA ILE A 15 -11.07 3.56 6.09
C ILE A 15 -11.11 2.09 5.68
N ARG A 16 -11.67 1.77 4.51
CA ARG A 16 -11.76 0.38 4.02
C ARG A 16 -10.40 -0.28 3.80
N MET A 17 -9.41 0.49 3.34
CA MET A 17 -8.05 -0.03 3.13
C MET A 17 -7.39 -0.34 4.47
N GLU A 18 -7.46 0.58 5.43
CA GLU A 18 -6.84 0.42 6.76
C GLU A 18 -7.55 -0.65 7.59
N GLU A 19 -8.88 -0.77 7.50
CA GLU A 19 -9.63 -1.86 8.13
C GLU A 19 -9.20 -3.24 7.63
N ARG A 20 -8.77 -3.35 6.36
CA ARG A 20 -8.44 -4.62 5.73
C ARG A 20 -6.96 -4.99 5.84
N TYR A 21 -6.06 -4.01 5.73
CA TYR A 21 -4.61 -4.24 5.63
C TYR A 21 -3.80 -3.58 6.75
N GLY A 22 -4.45 -2.86 7.67
CA GLY A 22 -3.79 -2.03 8.68
C GLY A 22 -3.38 -0.65 8.15
N ALA A 23 -2.95 0.22 9.06
CA ALA A 23 -2.48 1.55 8.70
C ALA A 23 -1.23 1.47 7.82
N ILE A 24 -0.94 2.53 7.06
CA ILE A 24 0.25 2.59 6.20
C ILE A 24 1.53 2.35 7.02
N ARG A 25 2.34 1.38 6.59
CA ARG A 25 3.60 0.93 7.22
C ARG A 25 3.45 0.13 8.52
N GLU A 26 2.26 -0.33 8.88
CA GLU A 26 2.09 -1.34 9.92
C GLU A 26 2.36 -2.77 9.42
N GLY A 27 2.29 -3.00 8.11
CA GLY A 27 2.70 -4.26 7.49
C GLY A 27 4.23 -4.45 7.50
N ALA A 28 4.67 -5.62 7.06
CA ALA A 28 6.10 -5.92 6.94
C ALA A 28 6.66 -5.46 5.59
N GLY A 29 7.97 -5.21 5.51
CA GLY A 29 8.65 -4.94 4.22
C GLY A 29 8.79 -6.18 3.33
N THR A 30 8.42 -7.35 3.86
CA THR A 30 8.47 -8.66 3.22
C THR A 30 7.18 -9.44 3.48
N VAL A 31 6.90 -10.45 2.67
CA VAL A 31 5.78 -11.37 2.80
C VAL A 31 6.24 -12.80 2.56
N ALA A 32 5.76 -13.75 3.38
CA ALA A 32 6.11 -15.16 3.25
C ALA A 32 5.09 -15.90 2.38
N VAL A 33 5.38 -16.01 1.08
CA VAL A 33 4.53 -16.74 0.13
C VAL A 33 4.86 -18.23 0.21
N ARG A 34 3.93 -19.03 0.72
CA ARG A 34 4.09 -20.49 0.94
C ARG A 34 5.41 -20.86 1.64
N GLY A 35 5.79 -20.07 2.65
CA GLY A 35 6.99 -20.30 3.46
C GLY A 35 8.29 -19.77 2.86
N LYS A 36 8.25 -19.09 1.71
CA LYS A 36 9.41 -18.39 1.14
C LYS A 36 9.21 -16.88 1.25
N GLU A 37 10.21 -16.19 1.75
CA GLU A 37 10.17 -14.75 1.96
C GLU A 37 10.46 -13.98 0.67
N TYR A 38 9.65 -12.95 0.40
CA TYR A 38 9.80 -12.01 -0.70
C TYR A 38 9.65 -10.59 -0.19
N SER A 39 10.57 -9.70 -0.55
CA SER A 39 10.36 -8.26 -0.42
C SER A 39 9.26 -7.77 -1.36
N VAL A 40 8.60 -6.66 -1.02
CA VAL A 40 7.60 -6.01 -1.90
C VAL A 40 8.15 -5.85 -3.32
N LYS A 41 9.41 -5.41 -3.46
CA LYS A 41 10.09 -5.23 -4.75
C LYS A 41 10.21 -6.53 -5.55
N GLN A 42 10.51 -7.64 -4.89
CA GLN A 42 10.59 -8.95 -5.54
C GLN A 42 9.22 -9.48 -5.99
N VAL A 43 8.16 -9.14 -5.26
CA VAL A 43 6.77 -9.42 -5.69
C VAL A 43 6.45 -8.61 -6.95
N LEU A 44 6.68 -7.30 -6.94
CA LEU A 44 6.48 -6.44 -8.12
C LEU A 44 7.26 -6.94 -9.34
N ALA A 45 8.47 -7.45 -9.14
CA ALA A 45 9.27 -8.04 -10.21
C ALA A 45 8.63 -9.28 -10.85
N GLN A 46 7.83 -10.07 -10.11
CA GLN A 46 7.06 -11.19 -10.70
C GLN A 46 6.04 -10.69 -11.73
N TRP A 47 5.54 -9.46 -11.55
CA TRP A 47 4.56 -8.83 -12.42
C TRP A 47 5.18 -7.90 -13.48
N MET A 48 6.51 -7.84 -13.55
CA MET A 48 7.24 -6.87 -14.38
C MET A 48 6.90 -5.40 -14.02
N MET A 49 6.58 -5.15 -12.75
CA MET A 49 6.21 -3.84 -12.20
C MET A 49 7.29 -3.24 -11.29
N ASP A 50 8.52 -3.75 -11.33
CA ASP A 50 9.64 -3.15 -10.61
C ASP A 50 10.15 -1.89 -11.33
N VAL A 51 9.39 -0.81 -11.23
CA VAL A 51 9.65 0.48 -11.88
C VAL A 51 9.87 1.59 -10.84
N PRO A 52 10.67 2.63 -11.15
CA PRO A 52 11.00 3.70 -10.21
C PRO A 52 9.80 4.47 -9.64
N GLU A 53 8.69 4.49 -10.36
CA GLU A 53 7.48 5.24 -10.03
C GLU A 53 6.59 4.50 -9.02
N LEU A 54 6.82 3.20 -8.82
CA LEU A 54 6.12 2.40 -7.79
C LEU A 54 6.97 2.29 -6.52
N TRP A 55 6.64 3.11 -5.52
CA TRP A 55 7.37 3.13 -4.26
C TRP A 55 6.80 2.11 -3.30
N THR A 56 7.62 1.16 -2.86
CA THR A 56 7.20 0.09 -1.93
C THR A 56 6.86 0.65 -0.56
N LEU A 57 5.72 0.25 0.01
CA LEU A 57 5.33 0.62 1.38
C LEU A 57 5.49 -0.56 2.32
N ASP A 58 4.60 -1.56 2.23
CA ASP A 58 4.58 -2.75 3.09
C ASP A 58 3.73 -3.87 2.46
N ALA A 59 3.65 -5.00 3.15
CA ALA A 59 3.01 -6.23 2.71
C ALA A 59 2.52 -7.07 3.89
N GLY A 60 1.72 -8.09 3.59
CA GLY A 60 1.27 -9.06 4.57
C GLY A 60 0.50 -10.25 3.99
N GLU A 61 0.02 -11.09 4.89
CA GLU A 61 -0.75 -12.29 4.60
C GLU A 61 -2.22 -12.07 5.00
N LEU A 62 -3.16 -12.57 4.20
CA LEU A 62 -4.60 -12.58 4.51
C LEU A 62 -5.10 -13.95 4.98
N GLY A 63 -4.24 -14.98 4.93
CA GLY A 63 -4.62 -16.38 5.14
C GLY A 63 -5.08 -17.06 3.83
N ASP A 64 -5.34 -18.36 3.88
CA ASP A 64 -5.87 -19.15 2.75
C ASP A 64 -5.13 -18.96 1.41
N ASP A 65 -3.79 -18.90 1.46
CA ASP A 65 -2.92 -18.68 0.30
C ASP A 65 -3.17 -17.34 -0.42
N ARG A 66 -3.60 -16.32 0.34
CA ARG A 66 -3.79 -14.95 -0.10
C ARG A 66 -2.83 -14.00 0.60
N TYR A 67 -2.27 -13.11 -0.20
CA TYR A 67 -1.22 -12.17 0.19
C TYR A 67 -1.55 -10.79 -0.34
N TRP A 68 -0.91 -9.77 0.21
CA TRP A 68 -1.04 -8.42 -0.30
C TRP A 68 0.29 -7.67 -0.27
N VAL A 69 0.47 -6.76 -1.22
CA VAL A 69 1.52 -5.73 -1.20
C VAL A 69 0.90 -4.37 -1.41
N ARG A 70 1.43 -3.36 -0.71
CA ARG A 70 1.03 -1.97 -0.82
C ARG A 70 2.17 -1.13 -1.35
N VAL A 71 1.85 -0.29 -2.32
CA VAL A 71 2.78 0.64 -2.98
C VAL A 71 2.15 2.01 -3.08
N LEU A 72 2.98 3.04 -3.24
CA LEU A 72 2.55 4.32 -3.77
C LEU A 72 2.89 4.35 -5.26
N ASP A 73 1.87 4.57 -6.07
CA ASP A 73 2.01 4.99 -7.46
C ASP A 73 2.28 6.49 -7.48
N ALA A 74 3.54 6.87 -7.69
CA ALA A 74 3.99 8.26 -7.60
C ALA A 74 3.52 9.11 -8.78
N ASP A 75 3.28 8.50 -9.95
CA ASP A 75 2.82 9.20 -11.14
C ASP A 75 1.35 9.59 -11.01
N ASP A 76 0.50 8.62 -10.63
CA ASP A 76 -0.94 8.86 -10.52
C ASP A 76 -1.35 9.35 -9.12
N ARG A 77 -0.44 9.34 -8.14
CA ARG A 77 -0.69 9.70 -6.72
C ARG A 77 -1.77 8.84 -6.06
N TYR A 78 -1.61 7.52 -6.18
CA TYR A 78 -2.47 6.55 -5.50
C TYR A 78 -1.69 5.64 -4.57
N VAL A 79 -2.25 5.37 -3.39
CA VAL A 79 -1.88 4.19 -2.63
C VAL A 79 -2.61 3.01 -3.26
N VAL A 80 -1.84 2.02 -3.69
CA VAL A 80 -2.35 0.83 -4.39
C VAL A 80 -2.03 -0.40 -3.55
N VAL A 81 -3.03 -1.24 -3.30
CA VAL A 81 -2.85 -2.57 -2.73
C VAL A 81 -3.20 -3.59 -3.81
N PHE A 82 -2.25 -4.48 -4.10
CA PHE A 82 -2.47 -5.67 -4.90
C PHE A 82 -2.66 -6.86 -3.97
N GLU A 83 -3.77 -7.57 -4.12
CA GLU A 83 -3.93 -8.91 -3.55
C GLU A 83 -3.55 -9.96 -4.58
N PHE A 84 -2.82 -10.97 -4.15
CA PHE A 84 -2.32 -12.05 -5.01
C PHE A 84 -2.38 -13.41 -4.32
N ASP A 85 -2.34 -14.48 -5.11
CA ASP A 85 -2.33 -15.85 -4.62
C ASP A 85 -0.91 -16.45 -4.52
N GLY A 86 -0.78 -17.69 -4.07
CA GLY A 86 0.52 -18.37 -3.95
C GLY A 86 1.24 -18.66 -5.27
N ASN A 87 0.63 -18.37 -6.41
CA ASN A 87 1.24 -18.44 -7.74
C ASN A 87 1.59 -17.06 -8.31
N PHE A 88 1.43 -15.99 -7.52
CA PHE A 88 1.58 -14.60 -7.93
C PHE A 88 0.53 -14.12 -8.94
N ASP A 89 -0.60 -14.80 -9.07
CA ASP A 89 -1.71 -14.29 -9.85
C ASP A 89 -2.38 -13.14 -9.06
N ILE A 90 -2.50 -11.96 -9.67
CA ILE A 90 -3.21 -10.84 -9.07
C ILE A 90 -4.71 -11.17 -9.08
N VAL A 91 -5.32 -11.15 -7.90
CA VAL A 91 -6.72 -11.54 -7.66
C VAL A 91 -7.57 -10.39 -7.11
N GLY A 92 -6.94 -9.25 -6.82
CA GLY A 92 -7.62 -8.04 -6.40
C GLY A 92 -6.71 -6.82 -6.47
N GLU A 93 -7.32 -5.66 -6.68
CA GLU A 93 -6.65 -4.38 -6.64
C GLU A 93 -7.54 -3.37 -5.92
N MET A 94 -6.95 -2.58 -5.04
CA MET A 94 -7.59 -1.42 -4.44
C MET A 94 -6.70 -0.19 -4.62
N ARG A 95 -7.26 0.89 -5.15
CA ARG A 95 -6.60 2.19 -5.30
C ARG A 95 -7.31 3.23 -4.46
N VAL A 96 -6.56 4.03 -3.72
CA VAL A 96 -7.08 5.18 -2.98
C VAL A 96 -6.15 6.36 -3.22
N ASP A 97 -6.74 7.52 -3.56
CA ASP A 97 -6.00 8.76 -3.77
C ASP A 97 -5.09 9.04 -2.55
N SER A 98 -3.81 9.30 -2.80
CA SER A 98 -2.83 9.51 -1.73
C SER A 98 -3.21 10.69 -0.83
N LEU A 99 -3.99 11.66 -1.35
CA LEU A 99 -4.50 12.80 -0.59
C LEU A 99 -5.35 12.40 0.61
N ALA A 100 -5.93 11.20 0.60
CA ALA A 100 -6.64 10.65 1.76
C ALA A 100 -5.74 10.47 3.01
N TRP A 101 -4.41 10.46 2.81
CA TRP A 101 -3.39 10.49 3.86
C TRP A 101 -2.59 11.81 3.89
N GLU A 102 -2.70 12.67 2.87
CA GLU A 102 -1.94 13.94 2.80
C GLU A 102 -2.47 15.04 3.73
N GLY A 103 -3.71 14.94 4.22
CA GLY A 103 -4.23 15.81 5.28
C GLY A 103 -3.39 15.79 6.58
N GLU A 104 -2.49 14.81 6.73
CA GLU A 104 -1.68 14.57 7.93
C GLU A 104 -0.14 14.65 7.69
N ALA A 105 0.32 15.17 6.55
CA ALA A 105 1.75 15.34 6.20
C ALA A 105 2.58 14.05 6.11
N PHE A 106 2.44 13.29 5.01
CA PHE A 106 3.20 12.05 4.76
C PHE A 106 4.32 12.14 3.70
N PHE A 107 4.34 13.16 2.82
CA PHE A 107 5.26 13.19 1.65
C PHE A 107 6.40 14.22 1.70
N THR A 108 6.68 14.85 2.84
CA THR A 108 7.80 15.81 2.94
C THR A 108 9.05 15.18 3.55
N SER A 109 9.65 14.17 2.90
CA SER A 109 11.04 13.76 3.16
C SER A 109 11.46 12.58 2.28
N ARG A 110 11.80 12.81 1.01
CA ARG A 110 12.75 11.93 0.30
C ARG A 110 13.55 12.61 -0.81
N THR A 111 13.81 13.91 -0.65
CA THR A 111 14.92 14.62 -1.29
C THR A 111 16.01 14.87 -0.27
N ARG A 112 16.81 13.85 0.05
CA ARG A 112 18.21 14.06 0.46
C ARG A 112 19.06 12.85 0.19
#